data_AF-A0A3B9JK80-F1
#
_entry.id   AF-A0A3B9JK80-F1
#
_cell.length_a   1.000
_cell.length_b   1.000
_cell.length_c   1.000
_cell.angle_alpha   90.00
_cell.angle_beta   90.00
_cell.angle_gamma   90.00
#
_symmetry.space_group_name_H-M   'P 1'
#
loop_
_entity.id
_entity.type
_entity.pdbx_description
1 polymer ?
#
loop_
_entity_poly.entity_id
_entity_poly.type
_entity_poly.pdbx_seq_one_letter_code
_entity_poly.pdbx_strand_id
1 'polypeptide(L)'
;METDKLKLKKQGRNVWDVLLKEKNDAFLFCDGYKLFLDKGKTEREAAQNIAALAEKEGYKCIDYYLENNMEIKTGDKVYSVYKGKQVVLFKMGSVNPEKGFLMIGSHIDAPRLDLKQSPLYEDGKLSFFKTHYYGGIKKYQWITTPLAMHGTIVKEDGSAVKVCIGEDEKDPVFFITDLLPHLSKDMMGKKIGEAVEGEMLNLLIGS
;
A
#
# COMPACT_ATOMS: atom_id res chain seq x y z
N MET A 1 40.01 -18.08 -38.70
CA MET A 1 39.38 -18.78 -37.56
C MET A 1 38.61 -17.75 -36.78
N GLU A 2 37.35 -17.56 -37.14
CA GLU A 2 36.45 -16.63 -36.46
C GLU A 2 35.97 -17.32 -35.18
N THR A 3 36.31 -16.72 -34.03
CA THR A 3 35.86 -17.22 -32.73
C THR A 3 34.41 -16.85 -32.57
N ASP A 4 33.55 -17.80 -32.92
CA ASP A 4 32.11 -17.73 -32.70
C ASP A 4 31.86 -17.67 -31.18
N LYS A 5 31.80 -16.44 -30.66
CA LYS A 5 31.47 -16.19 -29.25
C LYS A 5 30.03 -16.67 -29.04
N LEU A 6 29.88 -17.88 -28.50
CA LEU A 6 28.63 -18.41 -27.97
C LEU A 6 27.99 -17.35 -27.04
N LYS A 7 27.07 -16.56 -27.59
CA LYS A 7 26.25 -15.63 -26.82
C LYS A 7 25.28 -16.48 -26.01
N LEU A 8 25.64 -16.78 -24.77
CA LEU A 8 24.73 -17.32 -23.77
C LEU A 8 23.59 -16.32 -23.55
N LYS A 9 22.54 -16.41 -24.38
CA LYS A 9 21.33 -15.61 -24.25
C LYS A 9 20.32 -16.45 -23.47
N LYS A 10 19.96 -16.01 -22.26
CA LYS A 10 18.85 -16.61 -21.51
C LYS A 10 17.59 -16.54 -22.37
N GLN A 11 17.12 -17.68 -22.88
CA GLN A 11 15.84 -17.76 -23.55
C GLN A 11 14.75 -17.79 -22.46
N GLY A 12 13.98 -16.70 -22.36
CA GLY A 12 12.81 -16.66 -21.51
C GLY A 12 11.74 -17.58 -22.09
N ARG A 13 11.13 -18.41 -21.25
CA ARG A 13 9.91 -19.16 -21.59
C ARG A 13 8.71 -18.43 -21.01
N ASN A 14 7.57 -18.49 -21.69
CA ASN A 14 6.33 -17.98 -21.13
C ASN A 14 5.97 -18.79 -19.88
N VAL A 15 5.57 -18.13 -18.81
CA VAL A 15 5.21 -18.80 -17.55
C VAL A 15 4.07 -19.81 -17.75
N TRP A 16 3.13 -19.52 -18.65
CA TRP A 16 1.98 -20.37 -18.93
C TRP A 16 2.33 -21.64 -19.70
N ASP A 17 3.42 -21.63 -20.48
CA ASP A 17 3.93 -22.83 -21.16
C ASP A 17 4.61 -23.79 -20.17
N VAL A 18 5.08 -23.27 -19.03
CA VAL A 18 5.76 -24.04 -17.98
C VAL A 18 4.78 -24.55 -16.93
N LEU A 19 3.81 -23.73 -16.51
CA LEU A 19 2.85 -24.03 -15.44
C LEU A 19 1.58 -24.75 -15.94
N LEU A 20 1.62 -25.48 -17.05
CA LEU A 20 0.42 -26.08 -17.68
C LEU A 20 -0.44 -26.92 -16.71
N LYS A 21 0.19 -27.62 -15.76
CA LYS A 21 -0.49 -28.46 -14.76
C LYS A 21 -0.85 -27.71 -13.46
N GLU A 22 -0.24 -26.56 -13.22
CA GLU A 22 -0.33 -25.77 -11.98
C GLU A 22 -1.12 -24.46 -12.19
N LYS A 23 -1.77 -24.32 -13.34
CA LYS A 23 -2.52 -23.11 -13.71
C LYS A 23 -3.58 -22.74 -12.66
N ASN A 24 -4.27 -23.73 -12.09
CA ASN A 24 -5.26 -23.51 -11.05
C ASN A 24 -4.61 -22.99 -9.75
N ASP A 25 -3.46 -23.54 -9.35
CA ASP A 25 -2.73 -23.09 -8.17
C ASP A 25 -2.25 -21.64 -8.32
N ALA A 26 -1.83 -21.25 -9.53
CA ALA A 26 -1.48 -19.87 -9.83
C ALA A 26 -2.68 -18.91 -9.68
N PHE A 27 -3.89 -19.31 -10.08
CA PHE A 27 -5.09 -18.50 -9.87
C PHE A 27 -5.49 -18.43 -8.40
N LEU A 28 -5.40 -19.54 -7.66
CA LEU A 28 -5.67 -19.55 -6.22
C LEU A 28 -4.71 -18.62 -5.46
N PHE A 29 -3.42 -18.60 -5.84
CA PHE A 29 -2.46 -17.63 -5.31
C PHE A 29 -2.86 -16.19 -5.62
N CYS A 30 -3.27 -15.90 -6.86
CA CYS A 30 -3.74 -14.57 -7.26
C CYS A 30 -5.00 -14.13 -6.50
N ASP A 31 -5.92 -15.04 -6.17
CA ASP A 31 -7.10 -14.74 -5.36
C ASP A 31 -6.71 -14.32 -3.95
N GLY A 32 -5.78 -15.06 -3.32
CA GLY A 32 -5.21 -14.66 -2.03
C GLY A 32 -4.48 -13.31 -2.09
N TYR A 33 -3.77 -13.04 -3.20
CA TYR A 33 -3.08 -11.77 -3.41
C TYR A 33 -4.05 -10.59 -3.54
N LYS A 34 -5.15 -10.73 -4.30
CA LYS A 34 -6.20 -9.70 -4.39
C LYS A 34 -6.77 -9.37 -3.01
N LEU A 35 -7.13 -10.39 -2.23
CA LEU A 35 -7.62 -10.20 -0.86
C LEU A 35 -6.60 -9.52 0.06
N PHE A 36 -5.31 -9.77 -0.14
CA PHE A 36 -4.25 -9.06 0.57
C PHE A 36 -4.23 -7.58 0.22
N LEU A 37 -4.34 -7.24 -1.07
CA LEU A 37 -4.39 -5.86 -1.56
C LEU A 37 -5.64 -5.12 -1.07
N ASP A 38 -6.81 -5.76 -1.13
CA ASP A 38 -8.09 -5.17 -0.70
C ASP A 38 -8.04 -4.76 0.78
N LYS A 39 -7.34 -5.53 1.61
CA LYS A 39 -7.15 -5.27 3.05
C LYS A 39 -5.96 -4.37 3.37
N GLY A 40 -5.11 -4.05 2.39
CA GLY A 40 -3.81 -3.41 2.60
C GLY A 40 -3.67 -2.10 1.83
N LYS A 41 -4.66 -1.20 1.92
CA LYS A 41 -4.71 0.05 1.13
C LYS A 41 -3.75 1.13 1.66
N THR A 42 -3.36 1.05 2.92
CA THR A 42 -2.31 1.88 3.53
C THR A 42 -1.14 1.03 4.02
N GLU A 43 0.03 1.64 4.23
CA GLU A 43 1.20 0.95 4.78
C GLU A 43 0.93 0.38 6.18
N ARG A 44 0.04 1.04 6.94
CA ARG A 44 -0.34 0.60 8.28
C ARG A 44 -1.20 -0.66 8.24
N GLU A 45 -2.16 -0.69 7.33
CA GLU A 45 -3.03 -1.85 7.14
C GLU A 45 -2.27 -3.01 6.51
N ALA A 46 -1.41 -2.75 5.52
CA ALA A 46 -0.52 -3.74 4.95
C ALA A 46 0.40 -4.34 6.03
N ALA A 47 1.01 -3.52 6.89
CA ALA A 47 1.83 -4.00 7.99
C ALA A 47 1.05 -4.89 8.98
N GLN A 48 -0.17 -4.48 9.36
CA GLN A 48 -1.05 -5.28 10.22
C GLN A 48 -1.46 -6.60 9.57
N ASN A 49 -1.79 -6.58 8.27
CA ASN A 49 -2.18 -7.77 7.53
C ASN A 49 -1.01 -8.76 7.39
N ILE A 50 0.20 -8.26 7.09
CA ILE A 50 1.42 -9.09 7.04
C ILE A 50 1.69 -9.74 8.41
N ALA A 51 1.61 -8.98 9.50
CA ALA A 51 1.81 -9.52 10.85
C ALA A 51 0.79 -10.63 11.17
N ALA A 52 -0.50 -10.40 10.88
CA ALA A 52 -1.55 -11.39 11.10
C ALA A 52 -1.36 -12.66 10.24
N LEU A 53 -0.89 -12.53 9.00
CA LEU A 53 -0.54 -13.67 8.16
C LEU A 53 0.68 -14.42 8.70
N ALA A 54 1.70 -13.69 9.18
CA ALA A 54 2.88 -14.28 9.79
C ALA A 54 2.50 -15.13 11.02
N GLU A 55 1.65 -14.59 11.91
CA GLU A 55 1.18 -15.31 13.10
C GLU A 55 0.44 -16.60 12.75
N LYS A 56 -0.42 -16.58 11.73
CA LYS A 56 -1.11 -17.78 11.22
C LYS A 56 -0.13 -18.85 10.73
N GLU A 57 1.01 -18.42 10.18
CA GLU A 57 2.09 -19.29 9.74
C GLU A 57 3.07 -19.69 10.85
N GLY A 58 2.73 -19.40 12.12
CA GLY A 58 3.50 -19.77 13.30
C GLY A 58 4.66 -18.82 13.61
N TYR A 59 4.68 -17.61 13.05
CA TYR A 59 5.61 -16.58 13.50
C TYR A 59 5.19 -16.02 14.85
N LYS A 60 6.17 -15.61 15.67
CA LYS A 60 5.93 -14.90 16.93
C LYS A 60 6.55 -13.50 16.88
N CYS A 61 5.91 -12.53 17.53
CA CYS A 61 6.47 -11.19 17.65
C CYS A 61 7.80 -11.25 18.42
N ILE A 62 8.78 -10.43 18.05
CA ILE A 62 10.04 -10.32 18.79
C ILE A 62 9.81 -9.97 20.27
N ASP A 63 8.78 -9.19 20.57
CA ASP A 63 8.44 -8.79 21.95
C ASP A 63 8.09 -10.01 22.82
N TYR A 64 7.49 -11.06 22.24
CA TYR A 64 7.25 -12.32 22.96
C TYR A 64 8.54 -12.94 23.49
N TYR A 65 9.63 -12.88 22.72
CA TYR A 65 10.92 -13.41 23.17
C TYR A 65 11.54 -12.52 24.25
N LEU A 66 11.45 -11.20 24.09
CA LEU A 66 11.99 -10.23 25.04
C LEU A 66 11.27 -10.30 26.40
N GLU A 67 9.94 -10.31 26.38
CA GLU A 67 9.09 -10.34 27.58
C GLU A 67 9.24 -11.66 28.38
N ASN A 68 9.47 -12.77 27.68
CA ASN A 68 9.63 -14.09 28.30
C ASN A 68 11.10 -14.47 28.54
N ASN A 69 12.06 -13.56 28.28
CA ASN A 69 13.49 -13.81 28.37
C ASN A 69 13.92 -15.10 27.64
N MET A 70 13.39 -15.30 26.43
CA MET A 70 13.63 -16.47 25.60
C MET A 70 14.68 -16.18 24.53
N GLU A 71 15.59 -17.12 24.33
CA GLU A 71 16.52 -17.09 23.19
C GLU A 71 15.83 -17.54 21.90
N ILE A 72 16.17 -16.89 20.79
CA ILE A 72 15.75 -17.30 19.45
C ILE A 72 16.60 -18.48 19.00
N LYS A 73 15.96 -19.59 18.62
CA LYS A 73 16.61 -20.84 18.25
C LYS A 73 16.48 -21.13 16.76
N THR A 74 17.34 -22.01 16.26
CA THR A 74 17.22 -22.56 14.89
C THR A 74 15.81 -23.08 14.63
N GLY A 75 15.22 -22.65 13.52
CA GLY A 75 13.86 -23.00 13.11
C GLY A 75 12.79 -22.00 13.56
N ASP A 76 13.09 -21.12 14.52
CA ASP A 76 12.14 -20.12 14.98
C ASP A 76 11.75 -19.15 13.86
N LYS A 77 10.47 -18.81 13.85
CA LYS A 77 9.85 -17.85 12.95
C LYS A 77 9.52 -16.61 13.78
N VAL A 78 10.19 -15.51 13.50
CA VAL A 78 10.09 -14.27 14.29
C VAL A 78 9.69 -13.13 13.38
N TYR A 79 8.82 -12.24 13.85
CA TYR A 79 8.51 -11.01 13.16
C TYR A 79 8.60 -9.80 14.10
N SER A 80 8.80 -8.62 13.53
CA SER A 80 8.74 -7.35 14.25
C SER A 80 7.98 -6.33 13.43
N VAL A 81 7.18 -5.50 14.09
CA VAL A 81 6.47 -4.39 13.48
C VAL A 81 6.97 -3.08 14.08
N TYR A 82 7.58 -2.23 13.25
CA TYR A 82 8.08 -0.93 13.72
C TYR A 82 7.09 0.19 13.40
N LYS A 83 6.66 0.91 14.46
CA LYS A 83 5.70 2.04 14.42
C LYS A 83 4.38 1.73 13.67
N GLY A 84 4.04 0.44 13.52
CA GLY A 84 2.89 -0.01 12.75
C GLY A 84 2.98 0.29 11.25
N LYS A 85 4.17 0.50 10.67
CA LYS A 85 4.37 0.85 9.24
C LYS A 85 5.41 0.01 8.52
N GLN A 86 6.21 -0.74 9.24
CA GLN A 86 7.27 -1.59 8.69
C GLN A 86 7.16 -2.96 9.33
N VAL A 87 7.39 -4.01 8.55
CA VAL A 87 7.39 -5.39 9.04
C VAL A 87 8.67 -6.07 8.60
N VAL A 88 9.34 -6.71 9.55
CA VAL A 88 10.48 -7.58 9.28
C VAL A 88 10.09 -8.98 9.71
N LEU A 89 10.22 -9.95 8.80
CA LEU A 89 10.04 -11.36 9.08
C LEU A 89 11.38 -12.05 8.95
N PHE A 90 11.66 -12.95 9.89
CA PHE A 90 12.89 -13.69 9.93
C PHE A 90 12.63 -15.15 10.31
N LYS A 91 13.26 -16.06 9.58
CA LYS A 91 13.28 -17.49 9.92
C LYS A 91 14.71 -17.88 10.26
N MET A 92 14.95 -18.25 11.51
CA MET A 92 16.30 -18.57 11.99
C MET A 92 16.81 -19.86 11.34
N GLY A 93 17.91 -19.74 10.60
CA GLY A 93 18.62 -20.88 10.02
C GLY A 93 19.56 -21.55 11.02
N SER A 94 20.19 -22.65 10.59
CA SER A 94 21.21 -23.35 11.39
C SER A 94 22.61 -22.74 11.27
N VAL A 95 22.82 -21.84 10.30
CA VAL A 95 24.09 -21.16 10.06
C VAL A 95 24.15 -19.90 10.90
N ASN A 96 25.30 -19.65 11.55
CA ASN A 96 25.50 -18.44 12.35
C ASN A 96 25.19 -17.18 11.52
N PRO A 97 24.32 -16.28 12.02
CA PRO A 97 24.04 -14.95 11.48
C PRO A 97 25.25 -14.15 10.94
N GLU A 98 26.41 -14.25 11.59
CA GLU A 98 27.65 -13.57 11.16
C GLU A 98 28.14 -14.02 9.77
N LYS A 99 27.73 -15.20 9.31
CA LYS A 99 28.05 -15.71 7.97
C LYS A 99 27.13 -15.15 6.87
N GLY A 100 26.10 -14.39 7.27
CA GLY A 100 25.18 -13.70 6.36
C GLY A 100 23.77 -14.27 6.36
N PHE A 101 22.91 -13.59 5.60
CA PHE A 101 21.48 -13.92 5.49
C PHE A 101 21.02 -13.80 4.04
N LEU A 102 19.96 -14.54 3.70
CA LEU A 102 19.18 -14.30 2.50
C LEU A 102 18.10 -13.25 2.83
N MET A 103 18.17 -12.09 2.19
CA MET A 103 17.23 -11.00 2.42
C MET A 103 16.46 -10.68 1.15
N ILE A 104 15.14 -10.50 1.30
CA ILE A 104 14.25 -9.98 0.28
C ILE A 104 13.63 -8.70 0.86
N GLY A 105 13.81 -7.58 0.17
CA GLY A 105 13.25 -6.30 0.54
C GLY A 105 12.18 -5.86 -0.44
N SER A 106 11.10 -5.28 0.08
CA SER A 106 10.07 -4.57 -0.67
C SER A 106 9.58 -3.38 0.16
N HIS A 107 8.80 -2.50 -0.46
CA HIS A 107 8.06 -1.46 0.24
C HIS A 107 6.55 -1.77 0.19
N ILE A 108 5.79 -1.20 1.14
CA ILE A 108 4.34 -1.45 1.31
C ILE A 108 3.51 -0.17 1.31
N ASP A 109 4.15 0.97 1.04
CA ASP A 109 3.49 2.24 0.78
C ASP A 109 3.15 2.36 -0.72
N ALA A 110 2.09 3.12 -1.01
CA ALA A 110 1.63 3.39 -2.36
C ALA A 110 1.30 4.89 -2.52
N PRO A 111 1.42 5.46 -3.74
CA PRO A 111 1.00 6.83 -4.01
C PRO A 111 -0.46 7.07 -3.65
N ARG A 112 -0.75 8.20 -3.00
CA ARG A 112 -2.07 8.51 -2.44
C ARG A 112 -2.29 9.99 -2.18
N LEU A 113 -3.43 10.33 -1.60
CA LEU A 113 -3.74 11.66 -1.08
C LEU A 113 -3.85 11.60 0.44
N ASP A 114 -3.02 12.37 1.12
CA ASP A 114 -3.08 12.54 2.58
C ASP A 114 -3.76 13.87 2.91
N LEU A 115 -4.46 13.95 4.04
CA LEU A 115 -5.01 15.22 4.52
C LEU A 115 -3.88 16.17 4.97
N LYS A 116 -4.01 17.47 4.68
CA LYS A 116 -3.13 18.50 5.26
C LYS A 116 -3.37 18.60 6.77
N GLN A 117 -2.44 19.23 7.50
CA GLN A 117 -2.51 19.40 8.97
C GLN A 117 -3.81 20.07 9.44
N SER A 118 -4.25 21.11 8.72
CA SER A 118 -5.55 21.78 8.92
C SER A 118 -6.36 21.64 7.63
N PRO A 119 -7.04 20.49 7.43
CA PRO A 119 -7.62 20.17 6.13
C PRO A 119 -8.99 20.80 5.93
N LEU A 120 -9.78 20.98 6.99
CA LEU A 120 -11.17 21.42 6.92
C LEU A 120 -11.26 22.89 6.52
N TYR A 121 -12.04 23.18 5.47
CA TYR A 121 -12.46 24.53 5.13
C TYR A 121 -13.81 24.51 4.42
N GLU A 122 -14.46 25.67 4.38
CA GLU A 122 -15.71 25.89 3.64
C GLU A 122 -15.44 26.83 2.46
N ASP A 123 -16.05 26.53 1.31
CA ASP A 123 -16.12 27.42 0.17
C ASP A 123 -17.43 27.20 -0.58
N GLY A 124 -18.11 28.26 -0.99
CA GLY A 124 -19.36 28.16 -1.76
C GLY A 124 -20.49 27.37 -1.07
N LYS A 125 -20.55 27.39 0.28
CA LYS A 125 -21.47 26.56 1.10
C LYS A 125 -21.23 25.04 1.00
N LEU A 126 -20.03 24.65 0.57
CA LEU A 126 -19.59 23.26 0.57
C LEU A 126 -18.41 23.12 1.52
N SER A 127 -18.36 22.00 2.23
CA SER A 127 -17.26 21.65 3.13
C SER A 127 -16.27 20.75 2.42
N PHE A 128 -14.98 21.06 2.57
CA PHE A 128 -13.89 20.35 1.91
C PHE A 128 -12.78 19.95 2.88
N PHE A 129 -12.04 18.90 2.51
CA PHE A 129 -10.73 18.64 3.06
C PHE A 129 -9.61 18.94 2.05
N LYS A 130 -8.67 19.79 2.44
CA LYS A 130 -7.41 19.98 1.72
C LYS A 130 -6.54 18.74 1.82
N THR A 131 -6.03 18.31 0.67
CA THR A 131 -5.10 17.18 0.60
C THR A 131 -3.71 17.61 0.15
N HIS A 132 -2.76 16.71 0.34
CA HIS A 132 -1.42 16.76 -0.23
C HIS A 132 -1.11 15.38 -0.77
N TYR A 133 -0.62 15.29 -2.00
CA TYR A 133 -0.32 13.99 -2.59
C TYR A 133 1.00 13.41 -2.07
N TYR A 134 1.00 12.11 -1.81
CA TYR A 134 2.18 11.34 -1.47
C TYR A 134 2.63 10.54 -2.71
N GLY A 135 3.92 10.61 -3.05
CA GLY A 135 4.50 9.93 -4.21
C GLY A 135 4.19 10.60 -5.55
N GLY A 136 4.53 9.91 -6.65
CA GLY A 136 4.36 10.41 -8.02
C GLY A 136 3.00 10.05 -8.61
N ILE A 137 1.94 10.76 -8.24
CA ILE A 137 0.60 10.51 -8.78
C ILE A 137 0.36 11.17 -10.14
N LYS A 138 -0.47 10.53 -10.96
CA LYS A 138 -1.13 11.18 -12.11
C LYS A 138 -2.39 11.88 -11.62
N LYS A 139 -2.27 13.15 -11.23
CA LYS A 139 -3.33 13.94 -10.56
C LYS A 139 -4.70 13.84 -11.21
N TYR A 140 -4.76 13.88 -12.54
CA TYR A 140 -6.00 13.76 -13.30
C TYR A 140 -6.76 12.43 -13.14
N GLN A 141 -6.14 11.38 -12.60
CA GLN A 141 -6.83 10.10 -12.32
C GLN A 141 -7.55 10.09 -10.97
N TRP A 142 -7.35 11.11 -10.13
CA TRP A 142 -7.90 11.19 -8.78
C TRP A 142 -9.18 12.02 -8.69
N ILE A 143 -9.50 12.78 -9.73
CA ILE A 143 -10.75 13.54 -9.84
C ILE A 143 -11.88 12.64 -10.36
N THR A 144 -13.12 12.89 -9.94
CA THR A 144 -14.33 12.16 -10.36
C THR A 144 -14.31 10.64 -10.11
N THR A 145 -13.39 10.18 -9.28
CA THR A 145 -13.29 8.77 -8.84
C THR A 145 -13.82 8.67 -7.41
N PRO A 146 -14.60 7.62 -7.06
CA PRO A 146 -14.96 7.34 -5.68
C PRO A 146 -13.72 7.06 -4.83
N LEU A 147 -13.59 7.74 -3.70
CA LEU A 147 -12.46 7.62 -2.79
C LEU A 147 -12.94 7.17 -1.40
N ALA A 148 -12.16 6.29 -0.78
CA ALA A 148 -12.31 5.91 0.62
C ALA A 148 -11.27 6.64 1.49
N MET A 149 -11.61 6.87 2.76
CA MET A 149 -10.73 7.49 3.75
C MET A 149 -10.21 6.43 4.72
N HIS A 150 -8.88 6.31 4.76
CA HIS A 150 -8.17 5.43 5.66
C HIS A 150 -7.19 6.24 6.51
N GLY A 151 -7.13 5.96 7.81
CA GLY A 151 -6.18 6.67 8.66
C GLY A 151 -6.26 6.35 10.14
N THR A 152 -5.53 7.13 10.91
CA THR A 152 -5.55 7.06 12.38
C THR A 152 -5.49 8.47 12.93
N ILE A 153 -6.48 8.83 13.75
CA ILE A 153 -6.53 10.09 14.48
C ILE A 153 -6.00 9.80 15.88
N VAL A 154 -4.97 10.55 16.31
CA VAL A 154 -4.46 10.50 17.68
C VAL A 154 -5.01 11.70 18.43
N LYS A 155 -5.74 11.44 19.53
CA LYS A 155 -6.32 12.47 20.38
C LYS A 155 -5.29 13.04 21.35
N GLU A 156 -5.63 14.15 21.99
CA GLU A 156 -4.77 14.82 22.99
C GLU A 156 -4.41 13.92 24.18
N ASP A 157 -5.31 13.00 24.57
CA ASP A 157 -5.07 12.01 25.63
C ASP A 157 -4.15 10.85 25.20
N GLY A 158 -3.66 10.86 23.95
CA GLY A 158 -2.83 9.81 23.37
C GLY A 158 -3.60 8.60 22.84
N SER A 159 -4.93 8.54 23.01
CA SER A 159 -5.76 7.48 22.44
C SER A 159 -5.84 7.61 20.92
N ALA A 160 -5.87 6.48 20.23
CA ALA A 160 -5.90 6.42 18.78
C ALA A 160 -7.26 5.89 18.27
N VAL A 161 -7.82 6.56 17.27
CA VAL A 161 -9.05 6.16 16.57
C VAL A 161 -8.67 5.77 15.15
N LYS A 162 -8.96 4.53 14.76
CA LYS A 162 -8.83 4.10 13.36
C LYS A 162 -10.01 4.66 12.56
N VAL A 163 -9.71 5.17 11.37
CA VAL A 163 -10.70 5.68 10.42
C VAL A 163 -10.67 4.81 9.18
N CYS A 164 -11.84 4.30 8.79
CA CYS A 164 -12.08 3.56 7.56
C CYS A 164 -13.51 3.92 7.13
N ILE A 165 -13.65 4.73 6.08
CA ILE A 165 -14.95 5.21 5.59
C ILE A 165 -14.94 5.08 4.07
N GLY A 166 -15.95 4.42 3.50
CA GLY A 166 -16.12 4.23 2.06
C GLY A 166 -15.66 2.86 1.56
N GLU A 167 -15.45 1.92 2.49
CA GLU A 167 -15.11 0.53 2.18
C GLU A 167 -16.32 -0.41 2.30
N ASP A 168 -17.24 -0.15 3.23
CA ASP A 168 -18.50 -0.88 3.31
C ASP A 168 -19.47 -0.37 2.22
N GLU A 169 -20.29 -1.25 1.65
CA GLU A 169 -21.30 -0.89 0.64
C GLU A 169 -22.32 0.14 1.16
N LYS A 170 -22.47 0.26 2.48
CA LYS A 170 -23.37 1.23 3.13
C LYS A 170 -22.68 2.54 3.50
N ASP A 171 -21.35 2.60 3.40
CA ASP A 171 -20.61 3.82 3.72
C ASP A 171 -20.78 4.87 2.62
N PRO A 172 -20.77 6.17 2.98
CA PRO A 172 -20.54 7.20 1.99
C PRO A 172 -19.11 7.09 1.44
N VAL A 173 -18.96 7.49 0.17
CA VAL A 173 -17.66 7.67 -0.48
C VAL A 173 -17.41 9.15 -0.75
N PHE A 174 -16.15 9.50 -0.93
CA PHE A 174 -15.72 10.87 -1.19
C PHE A 174 -15.39 11.08 -2.66
N PHE A 175 -15.43 12.33 -3.10
CA PHE A 175 -15.04 12.71 -4.45
C PHE A 175 -14.19 13.97 -4.44
N ILE A 176 -13.31 14.07 -5.43
CA ILE A 176 -12.70 15.33 -5.84
C ILE A 176 -13.42 15.76 -7.12
N THR A 177 -14.00 16.95 -7.10
CA THR A 177 -14.79 17.47 -8.23
C THR A 177 -13.90 17.88 -9.40
N ASP A 178 -14.39 17.71 -10.62
CA ASP A 178 -13.77 18.25 -11.83
C ASP A 178 -14.68 19.31 -12.49
N LEU A 179 -14.07 20.19 -13.29
CA LEU A 179 -14.80 21.18 -14.06
C LEU A 179 -15.41 20.52 -15.30
N LEU A 180 -16.73 20.63 -15.41
CA LEU A 180 -17.49 20.09 -16.54
C LEU A 180 -16.99 20.63 -17.90
N PRO A 181 -17.05 19.84 -18.98
CA PRO A 181 -16.40 20.15 -20.26
C PRO A 181 -16.88 21.45 -20.91
N HIS A 182 -18.14 21.83 -20.70
CA HIS A 182 -18.71 23.07 -21.24
C HIS A 182 -18.05 24.35 -20.70
N LEU A 183 -17.39 24.27 -19.54
CA LEU A 183 -16.69 25.39 -18.90
C LEU A 183 -15.16 25.19 -18.86
N SER A 184 -14.63 24.06 -19.30
CA SER A 184 -13.21 23.71 -19.16
C SER A 184 -12.33 24.06 -20.37
N LYS A 185 -12.78 24.98 -21.24
CA LYS A 185 -12.07 25.34 -22.48
C LYS A 185 -10.59 25.68 -22.26
N ASP A 186 -10.29 26.44 -21.20
CA ASP A 186 -8.92 26.84 -20.88
C ASP A 186 -8.07 25.68 -20.33
N MET A 187 -8.71 24.68 -19.72
CA MET A 187 -8.04 23.46 -19.23
C MET A 187 -7.72 22.50 -20.36
N MET A 188 -8.59 22.40 -21.37
CA MET A 188 -8.41 21.48 -22.52
C MET A 188 -7.15 21.79 -23.35
N GLY A 189 -6.69 23.05 -23.35
CA GLY A 189 -5.46 23.46 -24.05
C GLY A 189 -4.17 23.16 -23.28
N LYS A 190 -4.25 22.83 -21.97
CA LYS A 190 -3.09 22.58 -21.13
C LYS A 190 -2.55 21.17 -21.35
N LYS A 191 -1.25 20.96 -21.09
CA LYS A 191 -0.70 19.61 -20.96
C LYS A 191 -1.37 18.92 -19.78
N ILE A 192 -1.59 17.61 -19.88
CA ILE A 192 -2.34 16.85 -18.86
C ILE A 192 -1.75 16.95 -17.45
N GLY A 193 -0.43 17.15 -17.33
CA GLY A 193 0.25 17.37 -16.04
C GLY A 193 0.06 18.75 -15.42
N GLU A 194 -0.39 19.73 -16.23
CA GLU A 194 -0.64 21.13 -15.86
C GLU A 194 -2.14 21.44 -15.77
N ALA A 195 -3.00 20.60 -16.38
CA ALA A 195 -4.44 20.77 -16.36
C ALA A 195 -5.05 20.59 -14.95
N VAL A 196 -4.47 19.70 -14.15
CA VAL A 196 -4.91 19.41 -12.77
C VAL A 196 -3.76 19.70 -11.82
N GLU A 197 -3.89 20.77 -11.04
CA GLU A 197 -2.89 21.16 -10.05
C GLU A 197 -3.08 20.41 -8.72
N GLY A 198 -2.02 20.33 -7.91
CA GLY A 198 -2.09 19.60 -6.63
C GLY A 198 -3.07 20.24 -5.64
N GLU A 199 -3.11 21.58 -5.60
CA GLU A 199 -4.01 22.34 -4.73
C GLU A 199 -5.48 22.23 -5.13
N MET A 200 -5.79 21.68 -6.31
CA MET A 200 -7.16 21.40 -6.74
C MET A 200 -7.71 20.08 -6.19
N LEU A 201 -6.87 19.23 -5.60
CA LEU A 201 -7.23 17.90 -5.12
C LEU A 201 -7.93 17.95 -3.76
N ASN A 202 -8.98 18.76 -3.62
CA ASN A 202 -9.74 18.90 -2.39
C ASN A 202 -10.93 17.93 -2.38
N LEU A 203 -11.05 17.15 -1.30
CA LEU A 203 -12.14 16.19 -1.11
C LEU A 203 -13.40 16.94 -0.69
N LEU A 204 -14.51 16.74 -1.41
CA LEU A 204 -15.83 17.20 -0.98
C LEU A 204 -16.35 16.29 0.13
N ILE A 205 -16.73 16.87 1.27
CA ILE A 205 -17.17 16.12 2.47
C ILE A 205 -18.55 16.49 2.98
N GLY A 206 -19.15 17.57 2.47
CA GLY A 206 -20.47 18.02 2.92
C GLY A 206 -20.98 19.28 2.20
N SER A 207 -22.25 19.59 2.43
CA SER A 207 -23.01 20.71 1.87
C SER A 207 -24.07 21.18 2.85
#